data_AF-A0A2R5LPC3-F1
#
_entry.id   AF-A0A2R5LPC3-F1
#
_cell.length_a   1.000
_cell.length_b   1.000
_cell.length_c   1.000
_cell.angle_alpha   90.00
_cell.angle_beta   90.00
_cell.angle_gamma   90.00
#
_symmetry.space_group_name_H-M   'P 1'
#
loop_
_entity.id
_entity.type
_entity.pdbx_description
1 polymer ?
#
loop_
_entity_poly.entity_id
_entity_poly.type
_entity_poly.pdbx_seq_one_letter_code
_entity_poly.pdbx_strand_id
1 'polypeptide(L)' 'MKVVKMLATVVVMFAICWLPIHLLNLILYFDRDAMSFDSDVQEYVYYAAFFTCHWFSMANSFVNPIIYCFMSD' A
#
# COMPACT_ATOMS: atom_id res chain seq x y z
N MET A 1 -10.79 25.70 6.54
CA MET A 1 -10.49 24.90 5.32
C MET A 1 -9.13 24.18 5.38
N LYS A 2 -8.10 24.70 6.07
CA LYS A 2 -6.79 24.02 6.21
C LYS A 2 -6.92 22.57 6.74
N VAL A 3 -7.75 22.34 7.78
CA VAL A 3 -7.93 21.01 8.39
C VAL A 3 -8.59 20.02 7.44
N VAL A 4 -9.57 20.46 6.66
CA VAL A 4 -10.23 19.62 5.66
C VAL A 4 -9.24 19.20 4.57
N LYS A 5 -8.35 20.10 4.13
CA LYS A 5 -7.27 19.77 3.18
C LYS A 5 -6.27 18.77 3.78
N MET A 6 -5.90 18.94 5.04
CA MET A 6 -5.02 18.02 5.77
C MET A 6 -5.64 16.61 5.82
N LEU A 7 -6.88 16.51 6.28
CA LEU A 7 -7.61 15.23 6.37
C LEU A 7 -7.79 14.58 4.99
N ALA A 8 -8.13 15.36 3.95
CA ALA A 8 -8.23 14.84 2.60
C ALA A 8 -6.91 14.25 2.10
N THR A 9 -5.77 14.91 2.36
CA THR A 9 -4.44 14.38 2.02
C THR A 9 -4.13 13.08 2.78
N VAL A 10 -4.43 13.02 4.09
CA VAL A 10 -4.25 11.79 4.88
C VAL A 10 -5.05 10.64 4.26
N VAL A 11 -6.33 10.87 3.95
CA VAL A 11 -7.22 9.84 3.41
C VAL A 11 -6.76 9.37 2.04
N VAL A 12 -6.34 10.29 1.16
CA VAL A 12 -5.83 9.95 -0.17
C VAL A 12 -4.53 9.15 -0.07
N MET A 13 -3.58 9.57 0.77
CA MET A 13 -2.34 8.82 0.96
C MET A 13 -2.56 7.46 1.61
N PHE A 14 -3.45 7.38 2.60
CA PHE A 14 -3.86 6.11 3.19
C PHE A 14 -4.41 5.17 2.12
N ALA A 15 -5.33 5.64 1.27
CA ALA A 15 -5.87 4.86 0.18
C ALA A 15 -4.76 4.39 -0.79
N ILE A 16 -3.87 5.29 -1.23
CA ILE A 16 -2.79 4.95 -2.17
C ILE A 16 -1.80 3.96 -1.55
N CYS A 17 -1.45 4.10 -0.28
CA CYS A 17 -0.52 3.22 0.42
C CYS A 17 -1.08 1.81 0.64
N TRP A 18 -2.38 1.69 0.92
CA TRP A 18 -3.02 0.41 1.25
C TRP A 18 -3.65 -0.30 0.04
N LEU A 19 -3.98 0.44 -1.03
CA LEU A 19 -4.59 -0.13 -2.24
C LEU A 19 -3.75 -1.26 -2.88
N PRO A 20 -2.41 -1.17 -3.01
CA PRO A 20 -1.61 -2.22 -3.64
C PRO A 20 -1.71 -3.56 -2.91
N ILE A 21 -1.62 -3.56 -1.57
CA ILE A 21 -1.69 -4.79 -0.79
C ILE A 21 -3.10 -5.38 -0.78
N HIS A 22 -4.14 -4.54 -0.74
CA HIS A 22 -5.52 -5.00 -0.85
C HIS A 22 -5.81 -5.59 -2.24
N LEU A 23 -5.26 -5.01 -3.30
CA LEU A 23 -5.40 -5.54 -4.65
C LEU A 23 -4.71 -6.91 -4.78
N LEU A 24 -3.49 -7.05 -4.26
CA LEU A 24 -2.76 -8.32 -4.22
C LEU A 24 -3.53 -9.39 -3.46
N ASN A 25 -4.07 -9.04 -2.28
CA ASN A 25 -4.85 -9.95 -1.47
C ASN A 25 -6.18 -10.35 -2.14
N LEU A 26 -6.81 -9.42 -2.88
CA LEU A 26 -8.01 -9.69 -3.67
C LEU A 26 -7.71 -10.68 -4.81
N ILE A 27 -6.59 -10.49 -5.52
CA ILE A 27 -6.16 -11.39 -6.60
C ILE A 27 -5.94 -12.80 -6.04
N LEU A 28 -5.20 -12.94 -4.94
CA LEU A 28 -4.98 -14.22 -4.27
C LEU A 28 -6.26 -14.88 -3.75
N TYR A 29 -7.25 -14.08 -3.36
CA TYR A 29 -8.53 -14.59 -2.89
C TYR A 29 -9.39 -15.16 -4.02
N PHE A 30 -9.43 -14.47 -5.17
CA PHE A 30 -10.24 -14.88 -6.32
C PHE A 30 -9.57 -15.96 -7.16
N ASP A 31 -8.24 -15.93 -7.25
CA ASP A 31 -7.45 -16.91 -7.97
C ASP A 31 -6.77 -17.86 -6.97
N ARG A 32 -7.43 -19.00 -6.72
CA ARG A 32 -6.90 -20.04 -5.82
C ARG A 32 -5.65 -20.73 -6.38
N ASP A 33 -5.42 -20.64 -7.69
CA ASP A 33 -4.23 -21.16 -8.36
C ASP A 33 -3.11 -20.11 -8.45
N ALA A 34 -3.34 -18.87 -8.01
CA ALA A 34 -2.29 -17.83 -7.99
C ALA A 34 -1.11 -18.16 -7.06
N MET A 35 -1.29 -19.11 -6.13
CA MET A 35 -0.23 -19.65 -5.28
C MET A 35 0.40 -20.93 -5.84
N SER A 36 -0.08 -21.42 -6.99
CA SER A 36 0.60 -22.46 -7.76
C SER A 36 1.68 -21.81 -8.63
N PHE A 37 2.91 -21.86 -8.16
CA PHE A 37 4.07 -21.37 -8.88
C PHE A 37 4.59 -22.48 -9.79
N ASP A 38 4.43 -22.32 -11.10
CA ASP A 38 4.95 -23.28 -12.10
C ASP A 38 6.46 -23.10 -12.33
N SER A 39 7.03 -21.98 -11.85
CA SER A 39 8.45 -21.64 -11.99
C SER A 39 8.98 -20.80 -10.81
N ASP A 40 10.27 -20.96 -10.49
CA ASP A 40 10.98 -20.17 -9.46
C ASP A 40 10.90 -18.66 -9.72
N VAL A 41 10.80 -18.25 -11.00
CA VAL A 41 10.67 -16.86 -11.40
C VAL A 41 9.34 -16.27 -10.94
N GLN A 42 8.24 -17.03 -11.08
CA GLN A 42 6.90 -16.59 -10.67
C GLN A 42 6.82 -16.42 -9.14
N GLU A 43 7.45 -17.34 -8.40
CA GLU A 43 7.57 -17.26 -6.95
C GLU A 43 8.38 -16.02 -6.51
N TYR A 44 9.53 -15.76 -7.15
CA TYR A 44 10.35 -14.58 -6.87
C TYR A 44 9.60 -13.26 -7.14
N VAL A 45 8.89 -13.17 -8.26
CA VAL A 45 8.10 -12.00 -8.62
C VAL A 45 6.98 -11.78 -7.62
N TYR A 46 6.31 -12.86 -7.19
CA TYR A 46 5.28 -12.79 -6.17
C TYR A 46 5.82 -12.25 -4.83
N TYR A 47 6.92 -12.81 -4.31
CA TYR A 47 7.50 -12.31 -3.08
C TYR A 47 7.99 -10.87 -3.20
N ALA A 48 8.63 -10.51 -4.32
CA ALA A 48 9.04 -9.13 -4.56
C ALA A 48 7.83 -8.17 -4.58
N ALA A 49 6.74 -8.54 -5.24
CA ALA A 49 5.50 -7.75 -5.27
C ALA A 49 4.87 -7.65 -3.87
N PHE A 50 4.83 -8.75 -3.12
CA PHE A 50 4.33 -8.77 -1.75
C PHE A 50 5.15 -7.86 -0.82
N PHE A 51 6.48 -8.00 -0.82
CA PHE A 51 7.37 -7.19 0.01
C PHE A 51 7.30 -5.71 -0.35
N THR A 52 7.25 -5.37 -1.64
CA THR A 52 7.13 -3.96 -2.08
C THR A 52 5.79 -3.36 -1.68
N CYS A 53 4.68 -4.07 -1.85
CA CYS A 53 3.35 -3.59 -1.45
C CYS A 53 3.22 -3.47 0.08
N HIS A 54 3.79 -4.41 0.81
CA HIS A 54 3.83 -4.37 2.26
C HIS A 54 4.69 -3.20 2.77
N TRP A 55 5.84 -2.95 2.15
CA TRP A 55 6.68 -1.80 2.46
C TRP A 55 5.93 -0.48 2.21
N PHE A 56 5.22 -0.41 1.08
CA PHE A 56 4.45 0.77 0.71
C PHE A 56 3.28 1.04 1.66
N SER A 57 2.65 -0.01 2.18
CA SER A 57 1.62 0.09 3.23
C SER A 57 2.21 0.64 4.54
N MET A 58 3.44 0.23 4.90
CA MET A 58 4.14 0.72 6.09
C MET A 58 4.58 2.19 5.94
N ALA A 59 4.88 2.66 4.72
CA ALA A 59 5.22 4.05 4.45
C ALA A 59 4.10 5.04 4.83
N ASN A 60 2.85 4.58 4.94
CA ASN A 60 1.72 5.36 5.46
C ASN A 60 1.99 5.94 6.87
N SER A 61 2.77 5.26 7.71
CA SER A 61 3.13 5.77 9.03
C SER A 61 4.12 6.95 8.98
N PHE A 62 4.94 7.02 7.93
CA PHE A 62 5.90 8.11 7.69
C PHE A 62 5.23 9.39 7.17
N VAL A 63 4.05 9.24 6.57
CA VAL A 63 3.24 10.36 6.07
C VAL A 63 2.66 11.21 7.20
N ASN A 64 2.36 10.59 8.35
CA ASN A 64 1.79 11.28 9.51
C ASN A 64 2.60 12.54 9.91
N PRO A 65 3.91 12.46 10.23
CA PRO A 65 4.71 13.64 10.57
C PRO A 65 4.84 14.66 9.44
N ILE A 66 4.81 14.26 8.16
CA ILE A 66 4.84 15.19 7.02
C ILE A 66 3.59 16.08 7.03
N ILE A 67 2.42 15.48 7.23
CA ILE A 67 1.15 16.20 7.26
C ILE A 67 1.08 17.15 8.46
N TYR A 68 1.64 16.77 9.61
CA TYR A 68 1.77 17.69 10.74
C TYR A 68 2.75 18.83 10.43
N CYS A 69 3.95 18.56 9.89
CA CYS A 69 4.95 19.58 9.54
C CYS A 69 4.42 20.63 8.55
N PHE A 70 3.65 20.23 7.53
CA PHE A 70 3.07 21.17 6.57
C PHE A 70 1.85 21.95 7.10
N MET A 71 1.28 21.50 8.22
CA MET A 71 0.10 22.10 8.85
C MET A 71 0.47 22.92 10.09
N SER A 72 1.70 22.78 10.59
CA SER A 72 2.26 23.60 11.66
C SER A 72 2.61 25.03 11.22
N ASP A 73 2.33 25.41 9.97
CA ASP A 73 2.45 26.77 9.40
C ASP A 73 1.08 27.42 9.03
#